data_AF-A0A0D0G7E1-F1
#
_entry.id   AF-A0A0D0G7E1-F1
#
_cell.length_a   1.000
_cell.length_b   1.000
_cell.length_c   1.000
_cell.angle_alpha   90.00
_cell.angle_beta   90.00
_cell.angle_gamma   90.00
#
_symmetry.space_group_name_H-M   'P 1'
#
loop_
_entity.id
_entity.type
_entity.pdbx_description
1 polymer ?
#
loop_
_entity_poly.entity_id
_entity_poly.type
_entity_poly.pdbx_seq_one_letter_code
_entity_poly.pdbx_strand_id
1 'polypeptide(L)'
;MMTQLTPEQLTVVRHYAALLDTIEEGFHYVIESFSNYGRTQGDVVLADIFTAFGQIEQTNERSLAHFFADDVALLNELQRFSAVVEEAWKLDGKLHDPNAKKQIVEKYVAPAFEAWKVSMMQHLRPYVEQ
;
A
#
# COMPACT_ATOMS: atom_id res chain seq x y z
N MET A 1 -25.56 0.77 -3.04
CA MET A 1 -25.61 2.00 -3.86
C MET A 1 -24.21 2.60 -3.83
N MET A 2 -23.74 3.16 -4.94
CA MET A 2 -22.41 3.78 -5.02
C MET A 2 -22.44 5.14 -4.32
N THR A 3 -21.44 5.42 -3.49
CA THR A 3 -21.33 6.68 -2.74
C THR A 3 -21.10 7.84 -3.70
N GLN A 4 -21.78 8.97 -3.50
CA GLN A 4 -21.58 10.17 -4.32
C GLN A 4 -20.47 11.02 -3.69
N LEU A 5 -19.36 11.16 -4.39
CA LEU A 5 -18.19 11.92 -3.94
C LEU A 5 -18.14 13.31 -4.60
N THR A 6 -17.65 14.32 -3.89
CA THR A 6 -17.34 15.62 -4.49
C THR A 6 -16.12 15.52 -5.42
N PRO A 7 -15.89 16.47 -6.33
CA PRO A 7 -14.69 16.49 -7.18
C PRO A 7 -13.38 16.44 -6.38
N GLU A 8 -13.33 17.10 -5.24
CA GLU A 8 -12.16 17.11 -4.34
C GLU A 8 -11.95 15.73 -3.72
N GLN A 9 -13.02 15.08 -3.27
CA GLN A 9 -12.96 13.72 -2.72
C GLN A 9 -12.54 12.69 -3.79
N LEU A 10 -13.06 12.81 -5.02
CA LEU A 10 -12.62 12.00 -6.16
C LEU A 10 -11.13 12.17 -6.45
N THR A 11 -10.61 13.40 -6.36
CA THR A 11 -9.18 13.67 -6.53
C THR A 11 -8.35 12.94 -5.48
N VAL A 12 -8.78 12.96 -4.22
CA VAL A 12 -8.12 12.19 -3.14
C VAL A 12 -8.13 10.70 -3.44
N VAL A 13 -9.27 10.13 -3.85
CA VAL A 13 -9.38 8.70 -4.19
C VAL A 13 -8.46 8.32 -5.36
N ARG A 14 -8.36 9.17 -6.39
CA ARG A 14 -7.47 8.93 -7.54
C ARG A 14 -5.99 8.99 -7.15
N HIS A 15 -5.59 9.98 -6.36
CA HIS A 15 -4.21 10.06 -5.85
C HIS A 15 -3.88 8.88 -4.94
N TYR A 16 -4.82 8.44 -4.11
CA TYR A 16 -4.65 7.27 -3.26
C TYR A 16 -4.45 6.01 -4.10
N ALA A 17 -5.28 5.76 -5.12
CA ALA A 17 -5.12 4.62 -6.02
C ALA A 17 -3.75 4.65 -6.75
N ALA A 18 -3.34 5.81 -7.27
CA ALA A 18 -2.05 5.97 -7.92
C ALA A 18 -0.86 5.73 -6.96
N LEU A 19 -0.99 6.13 -5.69
CA LEU A 19 -0.01 5.80 -4.66
C LEU A 19 0.10 4.28 -4.44
N LEU A 20 -1.02 3.55 -4.45
CA LEU A 20 -0.99 2.09 -4.33
C LEU A 20 -0.28 1.43 -5.51
N ASP A 21 -0.46 1.94 -6.72
CA ASP A 21 0.27 1.51 -7.91
C ASP A 21 1.77 1.78 -7.78
N THR A 22 2.14 2.97 -7.32
CA THR A 22 3.54 3.38 -7.13
C THR A 22 4.26 2.49 -6.10
N ILE A 23 3.57 2.10 -5.03
CA ILE A 23 4.14 1.22 -4.00
C ILE A 23 4.33 -0.21 -4.51
N GLU A 24 3.39 -0.75 -5.30
CA GLU A 24 3.54 -2.06 -5.93
C GLU A 24 4.77 -2.09 -6.85
N GLU A 25 4.93 -1.09 -7.71
CA GLU A 25 6.12 -0.93 -8.56
C GLU A 25 7.40 -0.79 -7.71
N GLY A 26 7.31 -0.06 -6.60
CA GLY A 26 8.40 0.06 -5.62
C GLY A 26 8.81 -1.30 -5.04
N PHE A 27 7.85 -2.16 -4.67
CA PHE A 27 8.15 -3.50 -4.18
C PHE A 27 8.82 -4.35 -5.25
N HIS A 28 8.36 -4.30 -6.50
CA HIS A 28 9.02 -5.00 -7.61
C HIS A 28 10.46 -4.50 -7.78
N TYR A 29 10.69 -3.18 -7.69
CA TYR A 29 12.03 -2.63 -7.72
C TYR A 29 12.92 -3.15 -6.59
N VAL A 30 12.42 -3.15 -5.36
CA VAL A 30 13.17 -3.63 -4.18
C VAL A 30 13.53 -5.11 -4.33
N ILE A 31 12.56 -5.94 -4.73
CA ILE A 31 12.79 -7.38 -4.91
C ILE A 31 13.86 -7.65 -5.97
N GLU A 32 13.78 -6.96 -7.11
CA GLU A 32 14.80 -7.06 -8.15
C GLU A 32 16.18 -6.61 -7.68
N SER A 33 16.24 -5.55 -6.86
CA SER A 33 17.50 -4.98 -6.36
C SER A 33 18.34 -5.96 -5.52
N PHE A 34 17.72 -6.96 -4.90
CA PHE A 34 18.47 -7.99 -4.15
C PHE A 34 19.32 -8.91 -5.03
N SER A 35 19.06 -8.96 -6.34
CA SER A 35 19.77 -9.82 -7.28
C SER A 35 20.43 -9.06 -8.43
N ASN A 36 20.06 -7.78 -8.62
CA ASN A 36 20.61 -6.93 -9.66
C ASN A 36 21.46 -5.81 -9.05
N TYR A 37 22.79 -5.96 -9.13
CA TYR A 37 23.76 -4.99 -8.63
C TYR A 37 23.69 -3.61 -9.31
N GLY A 38 22.99 -3.47 -10.44
CA GLY A 38 22.71 -2.18 -11.08
C GLY A 38 21.60 -1.36 -10.39
N ARG A 39 20.76 -1.99 -9.55
CA ARG A 39 19.73 -1.30 -8.76
C ARG A 39 20.25 -0.95 -7.37
N THR A 40 20.92 0.19 -7.28
CA THR A 40 21.63 0.63 -6.06
C THR A 40 20.72 1.27 -5.00
N GLN A 41 19.45 1.52 -5.33
CA GLN A 41 18.54 2.29 -4.48
C GLN A 41 17.51 1.43 -3.74
N GLY A 42 17.67 0.12 -3.69
CA GLY A 42 16.70 -0.80 -3.05
C GLY A 42 16.34 -0.40 -1.62
N ASP A 43 17.32 -0.01 -0.82
CA ASP A 43 17.09 0.40 0.58
C ASP A 43 16.37 1.75 0.69
N VAL A 44 16.63 2.68 -0.23
CA VAL A 44 15.95 3.98 -0.27
C VAL A 44 14.49 3.77 -0.66
N VAL A 45 14.23 3.02 -1.73
CA VAL A 45 12.86 2.72 -2.18
C VAL A 45 12.08 1.98 -1.10
N LEU A 46 12.70 1.05 -0.38
CA LEU A 46 12.04 0.35 0.72
C LEU A 46 11.67 1.30 1.87
N ALA A 47 12.52 2.27 2.21
CA ALA A 47 12.22 3.29 3.21
C ALA A 47 11.08 4.22 2.75
N ASP A 48 11.05 4.59 1.47
CA ASP A 48 9.99 5.41 0.88
C ASP A 48 8.64 4.67 0.92
N ILE A 49 8.63 3.35 0.67
CA ILE A 49 7.43 2.51 0.82
C ILE A 49 6.90 2.55 2.25
N PHE A 50 7.76 2.40 3.26
CA PHE A 50 7.31 2.47 4.66
C PHE A 50 6.83 3.86 5.06
N THR A 51 7.42 4.90 4.50
CA THR A 51 6.90 6.27 4.65
C THR A 51 5.51 6.39 4.04
N ALA A 52 5.30 5.81 2.85
CA ALA A 52 4.00 5.79 2.18
C ALA A 52 2.95 4.95 2.94
N PHE A 53 3.35 3.89 3.65
CA PHE A 53 2.44 3.14 4.53
C PHE A 53 1.82 4.01 5.61
N GLY A 54 2.61 4.90 6.23
CA GLY A 54 2.07 5.87 7.20
C GLY A 54 1.10 6.87 6.55
N GLN A 55 1.33 7.24 5.29
CA GLN A 55 0.40 8.10 4.53
C GLN A 55 -0.91 7.36 4.20
N ILE A 56 -0.84 6.08 3.84
CA ILE A 56 -2.00 5.23 3.60
C ILE A 56 -2.84 5.13 4.87
N GLU A 57 -2.23 4.79 6.00
CA GLU A 57 -2.92 4.67 7.29
C GLU A 57 -3.64 5.97 7.65
N GLN A 58 -2.94 7.10 7.56
CA GLN A 58 -3.54 8.41 7.81
C GLN A 58 -4.70 8.73 6.85
N THR A 59 -4.57 8.42 5.56
CA THR A 59 -5.61 8.68 4.55
C THR A 59 -6.82 7.77 4.74
N ASN A 60 -6.58 6.50 5.13
CA ASN A 60 -7.62 5.53 5.46
C ASN A 60 -8.50 6.08 6.59
N GLU A 61 -7.88 6.51 7.69
CA GLU A 61 -8.59 6.98 8.88
C GLU A 61 -9.24 8.35 8.71
N ARG A 62 -8.54 9.32 8.13
CA ARG A 62 -8.98 10.73 8.13
C ARG A 62 -9.84 11.11 6.94
N SER A 63 -9.74 10.37 5.83
CA SER A 63 -10.40 10.75 4.58
C SER A 63 -11.30 9.64 4.07
N LEU A 64 -10.75 8.48 3.71
CA LEU A 64 -11.51 7.40 3.07
C LEU A 64 -12.62 6.88 3.99
N ALA A 65 -12.34 6.67 5.28
CA ALA A 65 -13.37 6.25 6.24
C ALA A 65 -14.52 7.25 6.36
N HIS A 66 -14.26 8.56 6.19
CA HIS A 66 -15.31 9.58 6.20
C HIS A 66 -16.09 9.63 4.89
N PHE A 67 -15.38 9.54 3.76
CA PHE A 67 -16.00 9.57 2.42
C PHE A 67 -16.94 8.40 2.21
N PHE A 68 -16.60 7.24 2.79
CA PHE A 68 -17.30 5.98 2.60
C PHE A 68 -17.95 5.47 3.90
N ALA A 69 -18.41 6.37 4.76
CA ALA A 69 -18.93 6.03 6.09
C ALA A 69 -20.10 5.00 6.07
N ASP A 70 -20.86 4.94 4.99
CA ASP A 70 -21.98 4.00 4.81
C ASP A 70 -21.60 2.71 4.05
N ASP A 71 -20.36 2.60 3.54
CA ASP A 71 -19.87 1.42 2.82
C ASP A 71 -19.09 0.50 3.76
N VAL A 72 -19.81 -0.35 4.48
CA VAL A 72 -19.25 -1.30 5.44
C VAL A 72 -18.19 -2.21 4.81
N ALA A 73 -18.36 -2.60 3.54
CA ALA A 73 -17.39 -3.48 2.89
C ALA A 73 -16.06 -2.76 2.65
N LEU A 74 -16.11 -1.52 2.14
CA LEU A 74 -14.92 -0.70 1.97
C LEU A 74 -14.25 -0.39 3.32
N LEU A 75 -15.03 -0.06 4.36
CA LEU A 75 -14.50 0.23 5.70
C LEU A 75 -13.74 -0.98 6.27
N ASN A 76 -14.24 -2.19 6.07
CA ASN A 76 -13.53 -3.41 6.47
C ASN A 76 -12.21 -3.57 5.71
N GLU A 77 -12.18 -3.25 4.42
CA GLU A 77 -10.94 -3.29 3.63
C GLU A 77 -9.93 -2.23 4.08
N LEU A 78 -10.36 -1.04 4.49
CA LEU A 78 -9.45 -0.03 5.06
C LEU A 78 -8.77 -0.55 6.34
N GLN A 79 -9.52 -1.25 7.20
CA GLN A 79 -8.99 -1.83 8.43
C GLN A 79 -8.00 -2.97 8.17
N ARG A 80 -8.21 -3.76 7.10
CA ARG A 80 -7.31 -4.87 6.74
C ARG A 80 -5.90 -4.43 6.35
N PHE A 81 -5.67 -3.14 6.12
CA PHE A 81 -4.32 -2.61 5.91
C PHE A 81 -3.40 -2.85 7.12
N SER A 82 -3.94 -2.94 8.34
CA SER A 82 -3.12 -3.23 9.53
C SER A 82 -2.36 -4.55 9.41
N ALA A 83 -2.94 -5.57 8.75
CA ALA A 83 -2.27 -6.83 8.49
C ALA A 83 -1.02 -6.65 7.60
N VAL A 84 -1.04 -5.73 6.63
CA VAL A 84 0.14 -5.40 5.82
C VAL A 84 1.24 -4.79 6.69
N VAL A 85 0.85 -3.91 7.63
CA VAL A 85 1.77 -3.30 8.59
C VAL A 85 2.36 -4.35 9.53
N GLU A 86 1.56 -5.32 10.01
CA GLU A 86 2.03 -6.46 10.81
C GLU A 86 3.06 -7.31 10.07
N GLU A 87 2.89 -7.53 8.76
CA GLU A 87 3.91 -8.19 7.95
C GLU A 87 5.19 -7.36 7.85
N ALA A 88 5.09 -6.03 7.71
CA ALA A 88 6.23 -5.13 7.67
C ALA A 88 7.04 -5.12 8.98
N TRP A 89 6.37 -5.26 10.14
CA TRP A 89 7.02 -5.38 11.45
C TRP A 89 7.99 -6.56 11.55
N LYS A 90 7.87 -7.59 10.69
CA LYS A 90 8.82 -8.72 10.65
C LYS A 90 10.25 -8.28 10.29
N LEU A 91 10.41 -7.11 9.67
CA LEU A 91 11.71 -6.49 9.33
C LEU A 91 12.38 -5.79 10.51
N ASP A 92 11.66 -5.58 11.62
CA ASP A 92 12.24 -4.94 12.80
C ASP A 92 13.47 -5.73 13.29
N GLY A 93 14.55 -4.99 13.56
CA GLY A 93 15.86 -5.55 13.89
C GLY A 93 16.59 -6.33 12.78
N LYS A 94 16.02 -6.44 11.56
CA LYS A 94 16.57 -7.24 10.44
C LYS A 94 16.93 -6.44 9.20
N LEU A 95 16.73 -5.12 9.20
CA LEU A 95 17.04 -4.24 8.05
C LEU A 95 18.50 -4.31 7.60
N HIS A 96 19.43 -4.61 8.51
CA HIS A 96 20.86 -4.74 8.25
C HIS A 96 21.27 -6.11 7.67
N ASP A 97 20.38 -7.12 7.68
CA ASP A 97 20.63 -8.43 7.08
C ASP A 97 19.97 -8.48 5.69
N PRO A 98 20.75 -8.42 4.58
CA PRO A 98 20.20 -8.42 3.23
C PRO A 98 19.39 -9.68 2.90
N ASN A 99 19.77 -10.84 3.45
CA ASN A 99 19.08 -12.10 3.17
C ASN A 99 17.75 -12.17 3.93
N ALA A 100 17.75 -11.80 5.21
CA ALA A 100 16.52 -11.73 5.99
C ALA A 100 15.57 -10.68 5.41
N LYS A 101 16.08 -9.49 5.08
CA LYS A 101 15.31 -8.41 4.44
C LYS A 101 14.67 -8.87 3.14
N LYS A 102 15.44 -9.50 2.24
CA LYS A 102 14.91 -10.09 1.00
C LYS A 102 13.76 -11.06 1.28
N GLN A 103 14.01 -12.06 2.13
CA GLN A 103 13.02 -13.09 2.42
C GLN A 103 11.73 -12.51 3.01
N ILE A 104 11.85 -11.49 3.86
CA ILE A 104 10.70 -10.86 4.48
C ILE A 104 9.91 -10.03 3.46
N VAL A 105 10.57 -9.17 2.68
CA VAL A 105 9.89 -8.36 1.66
C VAL A 105 9.20 -9.26 0.62
N GLU A 106 9.92 -10.24 0.08
CA GLU A 106 9.46 -11.07 -1.04
C GLU A 106 8.35 -12.06 -0.63
N LYS A 107 8.39 -12.62 0.58
CA LYS A 107 7.44 -13.67 1.00
C LYS A 107 6.28 -13.20 1.87
N TYR A 108 6.39 -12.00 2.43
CA TYR A 108 5.46 -11.53 3.46
C TYR A 108 4.91 -10.15 3.11
N VAL A 109 5.76 -9.12 3.07
CA VAL A 109 5.29 -7.72 2.97
C VAL A 109 4.68 -7.41 1.61
N ALA A 110 5.40 -7.68 0.52
CA ALA A 110 4.91 -7.37 -0.82
C ALA A 110 3.64 -8.18 -1.18
N PRO A 111 3.58 -9.52 -0.95
CA PRO A 111 2.36 -10.28 -1.22
C PRO A 111 1.15 -9.84 -0.38
N ALA A 112 1.36 -9.46 0.89
CA ALA A 112 0.28 -8.95 1.73
C ALA A 112 -0.25 -7.61 1.23
N PHE A 113 0.65 -6.70 0.83
CA PHE A 113 0.27 -5.43 0.23
C PHE A 113 -0.49 -5.63 -1.09
N GLU A 114 0.03 -6.46 -2.01
CA GLU A 114 -0.62 -6.75 -3.30
C GLU A 114 -2.02 -7.34 -3.11
N ALA A 115 -2.18 -8.31 -2.21
CA ALA A 115 -3.47 -8.92 -1.94
C ALA A 115 -4.49 -7.91 -1.39
N TRP A 116 -4.07 -7.07 -0.46
CA TRP A 116 -4.91 -6.00 0.08
C TRP A 116 -5.23 -4.93 -0.97
N LYS A 117 -4.25 -4.49 -1.77
CA LYS A 117 -4.42 -3.53 -2.87
C LYS A 117 -5.45 -4.03 -3.87
N VAL A 118 -5.35 -5.28 -4.33
CA VAL A 118 -6.31 -5.87 -5.27
C VAL A 118 -7.73 -5.80 -4.73
N SER A 119 -7.91 -6.14 -3.46
CA SER A 119 -9.20 -6.08 -2.76
C SER A 119 -9.72 -4.64 -2.69
N MET A 120 -8.89 -3.70 -2.21
CA MET A 120 -9.22 -2.27 -2.12
C MET A 120 -9.60 -1.67 -3.48
N MET A 121 -8.85 -2.00 -4.53
CA MET A 121 -9.09 -1.46 -5.87
C MET A 121 -10.41 -1.94 -6.47
N GLN A 122 -10.95 -3.10 -6.07
CA GLN A 122 -12.30 -3.51 -6.49
C GLN A 122 -13.37 -2.53 -6.01
N HIS A 123 -13.18 -1.92 -4.85
CA HIS A 123 -14.08 -0.90 -4.31
C HIS A 123 -13.84 0.48 -4.92
N LEU A 124 -12.58 0.84 -5.19
CA LEU A 124 -12.22 2.18 -5.67
C LEU A 124 -12.35 2.35 -7.19
N ARG A 125 -12.29 1.26 -7.97
CA ARG A 125 -12.34 1.28 -9.43
C ARG A 125 -13.45 2.16 -10.03
N PRO A 126 -14.71 2.12 -9.54
CA PRO A 126 -15.77 2.97 -10.07
C PRO A 126 -15.53 4.48 -9.93
N TYR A 127 -14.59 4.92 -9.09
CA TYR A 127 -14.24 6.32 -8.85
C TYR A 127 -12.99 6.77 -9.61
N VAL A 128 -12.13 5.81 -9.96
CA VAL A 128 -10.87 6.04 -10.68
C VAL A 128 -11.07 6.04 -12.19
N GLU A 129 -11.93 5.17 -12.71
CA GLU A 129 -12.19 4.98 -14.16
C GLU A 129 -13.27 5.92 -14.73
N GLN A 130 -13.70 6.95 -13.99
CA GLN A 130 -14.70 7.94 -14.46
C GLN A 130 -14.12 8.97 -15.43
#